data_AF-A0A2L0HCQ5-F1
#
_entry.id   AF-A0A2L0HCQ5-F1
#
_cell.length_a   1.000
_cell.length_b   1.000
_cell.length_c   1.000
_cell.angle_alpha   90.00
_cell.angle_beta   90.00
_cell.angle_gamma   90.00
#
_symmetry.space_group_name_H-M   'P 1'
#
loop_
_entity.id
_entity.type
_entity.pdbx_description
1 polymer ?
#
loop_
_entity_poly.entity_id
_entity_poly.type
_entity_poly.pdbx_seq_one_letter_code
_entity_poly.pdbx_strand_id
1 'polypeptide(L)'
;MIPCLNPLGASLIECSMMSVAQGLTGKAAFLDAAETALLERSVNNARTTEEHFRDKGTRNQDIKIRRRMSEAIETSDCFSRIARSLAGVSDVTISRRAPVHDGLDEGPPL
;
A
#
# COMPACT_ATOMS: atom_id res chain seq x y z
N MET A 1 -18.92 -0.89 -21.85
CA MET A 1 -17.46 -1.03 -21.71
C MET A 1 -17.11 -0.42 -20.36
N ILE A 2 -16.93 -1.24 -19.33
CA ILE A 2 -16.56 -0.74 -17.99
C ILE A 2 -15.18 -0.09 -18.18
N PRO A 3 -14.96 1.17 -17.74
CA PRO A 3 -13.66 1.81 -17.85
C PRO A 3 -12.63 0.85 -17.27
N CYS A 4 -11.47 0.71 -17.91
CA CYS A 4 -10.37 -0.11 -17.42
C CYS A 4 -10.12 0.23 -15.95
N LEU A 5 -10.70 -0.58 -15.06
CA LEU A 5 -10.72 -0.33 -13.63
C LEU A 5 -9.27 -0.42 -13.21
N ASN A 6 -8.75 0.65 -12.59
CA ASN A 6 -7.36 0.59 -12.16
C ASN A 6 -7.21 -0.58 -11.15
N PRO A 7 -6.04 -1.22 -11.05
CA PRO A 7 -5.87 -2.41 -10.22
C PRO A 7 -6.28 -2.20 -8.76
N LEU A 8 -6.09 -0.98 -8.24
CA LEU A 8 -6.51 -0.64 -6.88
C LEU A 8 -8.03 -0.62 -6.72
N GLY A 9 -8.76 -0.11 -7.71
CA GLY A 9 -10.22 -0.10 -7.72
C GLY A 9 -10.80 -1.51 -7.83
N ALA A 10 -10.14 -2.41 -8.57
CA ALA A 10 -10.50 -3.83 -8.60
C ALA A 10 -10.34 -4.48 -7.22
N SER A 11 -9.17 -4.31 -6.58
CA SER A 11 -8.92 -4.81 -5.22
C SER A 11 -9.93 -4.24 -4.21
N LEU A 12 -10.25 -2.94 -4.31
CA LEU A 12 -11.23 -2.33 -3.40
C LEU A 12 -12.62 -2.98 -3.51
N ILE A 13 -13.07 -3.31 -4.73
CA ILE A 13 -14.36 -3.98 -4.94
C ILE A 13 -14.31 -5.40 -4.37
N GLU A 14 -13.25 -6.16 -4.66
CA GLU A 14 -13.10 -7.53 -4.16
C GLU A 14 -13.04 -7.57 -2.64
N CYS A 15 -12.21 -6.74 -2.02
CA CYS A 15 -12.16 -6.62 -0.56
C CYS A 15 -13.52 -6.19 0.01
N SER A 16 -14.24 -5.28 -0.65
CA SER A 16 -15.59 -4.87 -0.21
C SER A 16 -16.58 -6.04 -0.20
N MET A 17 -16.52 -6.90 -1.21
CA MET A 17 -17.35 -8.11 -1.25
C MET A 17 -16.99 -9.08 -0.12
N MET A 18 -15.69 -9.22 0.19
CA MET A 18 -15.22 -10.06 1.30
C MET A 18 -15.65 -9.51 2.66
N SER A 19 -15.50 -8.21 2.91
CA SER A 19 -15.93 -7.56 4.15
C SER A 19 -17.44 -7.72 4.36
N VAL A 20 -18.24 -7.58 3.30
CA VAL A 20 -19.69 -7.81 3.36
C VAL A 20 -20.02 -9.27 3.64
N ALA A 21 -19.30 -10.23 3.04
CA ALA A 21 -19.47 -11.66 3.32
C ALA A 21 -19.15 -12.01 4.79
N GLN A 22 -18.27 -11.25 5.46
CA GLN A 22 -17.99 -11.37 6.89
C GLN A 22 -19.05 -10.70 7.80
N GLY A 23 -20.10 -10.12 7.21
CA GLY A 23 -21.18 -9.48 7.94
C GLY A 23 -20.94 -8.01 8.28
N LEU A 24 -19.83 -7.41 7.80
CA LEU A 24 -19.62 -5.97 7.91
C LEU A 24 -20.55 -5.24 6.94
N THR A 25 -21.03 -4.06 7.35
CA THR A 25 -21.92 -3.25 6.50
C THR A 25 -21.56 -1.77 6.55
N GLY A 26 -22.03 -1.03 5.53
CA GLY A 26 -21.88 0.41 5.44
C GLY A 26 -20.43 0.88 5.58
N LYS A 27 -20.20 1.82 6.50
CA LYS A 27 -18.88 2.43 6.70
C LYS A 27 -17.83 1.44 7.22
N ALA A 28 -18.24 0.47 8.05
CA ALA A 28 -17.31 -0.52 8.59
C ALA A 28 -16.76 -1.43 7.48
N ALA A 29 -17.62 -1.90 6.58
CA ALA A 29 -17.20 -2.68 5.42
C ALA A 29 -16.27 -1.89 4.49
N PHE A 30 -16.57 -0.61 4.26
CA PHE A 30 -15.70 0.23 3.41
C PHE A 30 -14.32 0.45 4.03
N LEU A 31 -14.24 0.72 5.34
CA LEU A 31 -12.96 0.95 6.01
C LEU A 31 -12.08 -0.30 5.97
N ASP A 32 -12.65 -1.45 6.31
CA ASP A 32 -11.97 -2.75 6.25
C ASP A 32 -11.50 -3.08 4.82
N ALA A 33 -12.37 -2.90 3.83
CA ALA A 33 -12.05 -3.15 2.44
C ALA A 33 -10.96 -2.22 1.89
N ALA A 34 -11.02 -0.93 2.23
CA ALA A 34 -10.04 0.05 1.78
C ALA A 34 -8.67 -0.18 2.40
N GLU A 35 -8.62 -0.49 3.69
CA GLU A 35 -7.38 -0.83 4.38
C GLU A 35 -6.75 -2.10 3.79
N THR A 36 -7.55 -3.15 3.61
CA THR A 36 -7.11 -4.42 3.02
C THR A 36 -6.60 -4.23 1.59
N ALA A 37 -7.36 -3.53 0.73
CA ALA A 37 -6.96 -3.30 -0.65
C ALA A 37 -5.67 -2.48 -0.78
N LEU A 38 -5.47 -1.49 0.09
CA LEU A 38 -4.24 -0.69 0.12
C LEU A 38 -3.04 -1.52 0.60
N LEU A 39 -3.24 -2.37 1.61
CA LEU A 39 -2.22 -3.27 2.12
C LEU A 39 -1.80 -4.28 1.05
N GLU A 40 -2.76 -5.01 0.47
CA GLU A 40 -2.50 -6.00 -0.59
C GLU A 40 -1.78 -5.37 -1.77
N ARG A 41 -2.21 -4.18 -2.19
CA ARG A 41 -1.55 -3.48 -3.30
C ARG A 41 -0.13 -3.06 -2.95
N SER A 42 0.11 -2.64 -1.72
CA SER A 42 1.44 -2.26 -1.25
C SER A 42 2.38 -3.46 -1.20
N VAL A 43 1.92 -4.61 -0.70
CA VAL A 43 2.68 -5.88 -0.70
C VAL A 43 2.99 -6.33 -2.12
N ASN A 44 2.01 -6.28 -3.03
CA ASN A 44 2.22 -6.64 -4.43
C ASN A 44 3.23 -5.71 -5.13
N ASN A 45 3.12 -4.40 -4.94
CA ASN A 45 4.09 -3.44 -5.46
C ASN A 45 5.49 -3.65 -4.86
N ALA A 46 5.57 -4.01 -3.57
CA ALA A 46 6.84 -4.29 -2.91
C ALA A 46 7.53 -5.51 -3.53
N ARG A 47 6.77 -6.58 -3.79
CA ARG A 47 7.26 -7.78 -4.46
C ARG A 47 7.73 -7.50 -5.89
N THR A 48 6.96 -6.75 -6.68
CA THR A 48 7.39 -6.35 -8.03
C THR A 48 8.66 -5.52 -8.01
N THR A 49 8.82 -4.65 -7.00
CA THR A 49 10.04 -3.86 -6.84
C THR A 49 11.22 -4.76 -6.44
N GLU A 50 11.02 -5.66 -5.49
CA GLU A 50 12.03 -6.66 -5.12
C GLU A 50 12.50 -7.47 -6.33
N GLU A 51 11.57 -8.01 -7.12
CA GLU A 51 11.85 -8.76 -8.36
C GLU A 51 12.66 -7.91 -9.34
N HIS A 52 12.32 -6.64 -9.51
CA HIS A 52 13.09 -5.71 -10.34
C HIS A 52 14.54 -5.57 -9.88
N PHE A 53 14.78 -5.43 -8.58
CA PHE A 53 16.14 -5.32 -8.03
C PHE A 53 16.89 -6.65 -7.98
N ARG A 54 16.17 -7.77 -7.95
CA ARG A 54 16.79 -9.09 -8.15
C ARG A 54 17.32 -9.26 -9.57
N ASP A 55 16.57 -8.76 -10.56
CA ASP A 55 16.94 -8.90 -11.98
C ASP A 55 17.96 -7.87 -12.45
N LYS A 56 17.88 -6.61 -11.97
CA LYS A 56 18.70 -5.49 -12.46
C LYS A 56 19.63 -4.87 -11.43
N GLY A 57 19.53 -5.28 -10.16
CA GLY A 57 20.27 -4.69 -9.07
C GLY A 57 21.67 -5.26 -8.88
N THR A 58 22.46 -4.53 -8.09
CA THR A 58 23.72 -5.04 -7.51
C THR A 58 23.44 -6.10 -6.45
N ARG A 59 24.45 -6.93 -6.15
CA ARG A 59 24.35 -8.02 -5.16
C ARG A 59 23.75 -7.52 -3.83
N ASN A 60 22.73 -8.22 -3.33
CA ASN A 60 21.99 -7.97 -2.08
C ASN A 60 21.05 -6.73 -2.05
N GLN A 61 20.85 -6.02 -3.16
CA GLN A 61 19.87 -4.92 -3.24
C GLN A 61 18.43 -5.41 -3.00
N ASP A 62 18.08 -6.58 -3.52
CA ASP A 62 16.77 -7.21 -3.35
C ASP A 62 16.45 -7.43 -1.85
N ILE A 63 17.42 -7.94 -1.08
CA ILE A 63 17.26 -8.19 0.36
C ILE A 63 17.07 -6.86 1.12
N LYS A 64 17.86 -5.84 0.79
CA LYS A 64 17.77 -4.51 1.44
C LYS A 64 16.42 -3.87 1.19
N ILE A 65 15.89 -3.98 -0.03
CA ILE A 65 14.60 -3.38 -0.43
C ILE A 65 13.44 -4.15 0.17
N ARG A 66 13.48 -5.49 0.14
CA ARG A 66 12.49 -6.34 0.82
C ARG A 66 12.35 -5.93 2.29
N ARG A 67 13.47 -5.86 3.02
CA ARG A 67 13.48 -5.45 4.44
C ARG A 67 12.84 -4.08 4.64
N ARG A 68 13.27 -3.07 3.87
CA ARG A 68 12.76 -1.69 4.00
C ARG A 68 11.28 -1.58 3.69
N MET A 69 10.80 -2.30 2.68
CA MET A 69 9.39 -2.28 2.28
C MET A 69 8.52 -3.01 3.29
N SER A 70 8.95 -4.16 3.81
CA SER A 70 8.27 -4.85 4.91
C SER A 70 8.19 -3.97 6.16
N GLU A 71 9.31 -3.36 6.58
CA GLU A 71 9.33 -2.42 7.71
C GLU A 71 8.38 -1.24 7.49
N ALA A 72 8.37 -0.65 6.30
CA ALA A 72 7.49 0.47 5.98
C ALA A 72 6.01 0.07 5.94
N ILE A 73 5.68 -1.16 5.54
CA ILE A 73 4.30 -1.66 5.53
C ILE A 73 3.83 -1.99 6.95
N GLU A 74 4.66 -2.66 7.74
CA GLU A 74 4.32 -3.13 9.09
C GLU A 74 4.22 -1.98 10.11
N THR A 75 5.06 -0.96 10.00
CA THR A 75 5.08 0.17 10.95
C THR A 75 4.08 1.27 10.63
N SER A 76 3.37 1.16 9.51
CA SER A 76 2.60 2.26 8.97
C SER A 76 1.11 2.14 9.26
N ASP A 77 0.61 2.96 10.18
CA ASP A 77 -0.82 3.25 10.34
C ASP A 77 -1.40 4.08 9.17
N CYS A 78 -0.65 4.25 8.07
CA CYS A 78 -1.08 5.10 6.96
C CYS A 78 -2.30 4.53 6.23
N PHE A 79 -2.44 3.20 6.12
CA PHE A 79 -3.55 2.60 5.36
C PHE A 79 -4.89 2.82 6.07
N SER A 80 -4.94 2.59 7.38
CA SER A 80 -6.12 2.89 8.20
C SER A 80 -6.49 4.38 8.11
N ARG A 81 -5.48 5.28 8.14
CA ARG A 81 -5.67 6.73 7.98
C ARG A 81 -6.19 7.09 6.59
N ILE A 82 -5.64 6.50 5.52
CA ILE A 82 -6.12 6.65 4.15
C ILE A 82 -7.57 6.20 4.02
N ALA A 83 -7.91 5.02 4.51
CA ALA A 83 -9.28 4.52 4.50
C ALA A 83 -10.25 5.48 5.21
N ARG A 84 -9.87 5.98 6.40
CA ARG A 84 -10.66 6.95 7.17
C ARG A 84 -10.85 8.29 6.45
N SER A 85 -9.81 8.82 5.83
CA SER A 85 -9.90 10.05 5.04
C SER A 85 -10.80 9.88 3.82
N LEU A 86 -10.68 8.75 3.10
CA LEU A 86 -11.59 8.40 1.99
C LEU A 86 -13.05 8.27 2.45
N ALA A 87 -13.27 7.79 3.68
CA ALA A 87 -14.59 7.69 4.30
C ALA A 87 -15.10 9.03 4.89
N GLY A 88 -14.43 10.15 4.62
CA GLY A 88 -14.83 11.48 5.06
C GLY A 88 -14.67 11.72 6.56
N VAL A 89 -13.80 10.96 7.26
CA VAL A 89 -13.47 11.22 8.66
C VAL A 89 -12.56 12.44 8.74
N SER A 90 -13.12 13.56 9.18
CA SER A 90 -12.48 14.89 9.19
C SER A 90 -11.29 15.04 10.15
N ASP A 91 -11.13 14.12 11.10
CA ASP A 91 -10.02 14.13 12.07
C ASP A 91 -8.71 13.54 11.50
N VAL A 92 -8.74 12.99 10.28
CA VAL A 92 -7.57 12.35 9.67
C VAL A 92 -6.98 13.24 8.58
N THR A 93 -5.91 13.96 8.92
CA THR A 93 -5.08 14.65 7.93
C THR A 93 -4.05 13.68 7.36
N ILE A 94 -4.03 13.54 6.04
CA ILE A 94 -3.02 12.77 5.30
C ILE A 94 -2.22 13.77 4.49
N SER A 95 -0.92 13.84 4.77
CA SER A 95 -0.01 14.54 3.88
C SER A 95 0.09 13.74 2.57
N ARG A 96 -0.33 14.33 1.46
CA ARG A 96 -0.07 13.79 0.11
C ARG A 96 1.42 13.87 -0.27
N ARG A 97 2.24 14.55 0.55
CA ARG A 97 3.67 14.67 0.33
C ARG A 97 4.34 13.41 0.87
N ALA A 98 4.91 12.61 -0.02
CA ALA A 98 5.76 11.50 0.39
C ALA A 98 6.86 12.04 1.33
N PRO A 99 7.17 11.34 2.45
CA PRO A 99 8.35 11.68 3.22
C PRO A 99 9.55 11.55 2.27
N VAL A 100 10.26 12.66 2.07
CA VAL A 100 11.56 12.65 1.44
C VAL A 100 12.45 11.88 2.40
N HIS A 101 12.72 10.61 2.10
CA HIS A 101 13.78 9.90 2.77
C HIS A 101 15.09 10.45 2.21
N ASP A 102 15.83 11.19 3.04
CA ASP A 102 17.18 11.76 2.80
C ASP A 102 18.27 10.71 2.47
N GLY A 103 17.93 9.51 1.99
CA GLY A 103 18.87 8.42 1.80
C GLY A 103 18.65 7.58 0.54
N LEU A 104 17.89 8.08 -0.45
CA LEU A 104 17.84 7.46 -1.78
C LEU A 104 18.95 7.99 -2.71
N ASP A 105 19.44 9.22 -2.48
CA ASP A 105 20.54 9.81 -3.25
C ASP A 105 21.93 9.45 -2.71
N GLU A 106 22.00 8.85 -1.51
CA GLU A 106 23.24 8.23 -1.02
C GLU A 106 23.41 6.85 -1.67
N GLY A 107 23.88 6.85 -2.91
CA GLY A 107 24.46 5.66 -3.53
C GLY A 107 25.53 5.05 -2.62
N PRO A 108 25.87 3.74 -2.79
CA PRO A 108 26.90 3.12 -1.96
C PRO A 108 28.21 3.92 -2.04
N PRO A 109 28.96 4.06 -0.92
CA PRO A 109 30.26 4.71 -0.96
C PRO A 109 31.18 3.96 -1.94
N LEU A 110 31.81 4.73 -2.84
CA LEU A 110 32.79 4.26 -3.81
C LEU A 110 34.07 3.77 -3.12
#